data_AF-A0AAU3PKX6-F1
#
_entry.id   AF-A0AAU3PKX6-F1
#
_cell.length_a   1.000
_cell.length_b   1.000
_cell.length_c   1.000
_cell.angle_alpha   90.00
_cell.angle_beta   90.00
_cell.angle_gamma   90.00
#
_symmetry.space_group_name_H-M   'P 1'
#
loop_
_entity.id
_entity.type
_entity.pdbx_description
1 polymer ?
#
loop_
_entity_poly.entity_id
_entity_poly.type
_entity_poly.pdbx_seq_one_letter_code
_entity_poly.pdbx_strand_id
1 'polypeptide(L)' 'MTTHQQHLEKSIRALGGIWDTTRAVTTLRAAGHEVADKRARQVLRDIAATGLIVKADPGRAIYRTIKH' A
#
# COMPACT_ATOMS: atom_id res chain seq x y z
N MET A 1 -5.72 -0.53 13.10
CA MET A 1 -5.84 -0.60 11.63
C MET A 1 -6.77 0.52 11.17
N THR A 2 -6.33 1.39 10.25
CA THR A 2 -7.13 2.56 9.79
C THR A 2 -7.98 2.26 8.56
N THR A 3 -8.99 3.07 8.25
CA THR A 3 -9.84 2.88 7.05
C THR A 3 -9.04 2.89 5.74
N HIS A 4 -8.01 3.74 5.63
CA HIS A 4 -7.12 3.74 4.48
C HIS A 4 -6.32 2.43 4.39
N GLN A 5 -5.86 1.93 5.54
CA GLN A 5 -5.15 0.65 5.60
C GLN A 5 -6.06 -0.51 5.18
N GLN A 6 -7.31 -0.57 5.66
CA GLN A 6 -8.26 -1.64 5.30
C GLN A 6 -8.55 -1.66 3.79
N HIS A 7 -8.85 -0.50 3.19
CA HIS A 7 -9.11 -0.41 1.76
C HIS A 7 -7.88 -0.78 0.92
N LEU A 8 -6.69 -0.33 1.35
CA LEU A 8 -5.46 -0.64 0.63
C LEU A 8 -5.07 -2.11 0.78
N GLU A 9 -5.20 -2.71 1.96
CA GLU A 9 -4.98 -4.14 2.19
C GLU A 9 -5.89 -5.01 1.32
N LYS A 10 -7.19 -4.66 1.24
CA LYS A 10 -8.15 -5.37 0.38
C LYS A 10 -7.69 -5.34 -1.08
N SER A 11 -7.24 -4.18 -1.55
CA SER A 11 -6.78 -3.99 -2.93
C SER A 11 -5.46 -4.71 -3.20
N ILE A 12 -4.54 -4.71 -2.23
CA ILE A 12 -3.27 -5.45 -2.29
C ILE A 12 -3.53 -6.95 -2.43
N ARG A 13 -4.43 -7.53 -1.62
CA ARG A 13 -4.81 -8.93 -1.70
C ARG A 13 -5.45 -9.29 -3.03
N ALA A 14 -6.29 -8.41 -3.57
CA ALA A 14 -7.01 -8.65 -4.82
C ALA A 14 -6.11 -8.52 -6.07
N LEU A 15 -5.22 -7.52 -6.10
CA LEU A 15 -4.47 -7.17 -7.31
C LEU A 15 -3.03 -7.71 -7.32
N GLY A 16 -2.46 -8.03 -6.16
CA GLY A 16 -1.08 -8.48 -6.06
C GLY A 16 -0.05 -7.50 -6.63
N GLY A 17 1.16 -8.01 -6.87
CA GLY A 17 2.20 -7.34 -7.64
C GLY A 17 3.00 -6.29 -6.87
N ILE A 18 3.43 -5.25 -7.58
CA ILE A 18 4.28 -4.17 -7.06
C ILE A 18 3.42 -2.98 -6.61
N TRP A 19 3.73 -2.45 -5.43
CA TRP A 19 3.03 -1.33 -4.82
C TRP A 19 4.02 -0.23 -4.51
N ASP A 20 3.84 0.90 -5.18
CA ASP A 20 4.56 2.14 -4.89
C ASP A 20 3.60 3.22 -4.35
N THR A 21 4.14 4.40 -4.06
CA THR A 21 3.36 5.52 -3.54
C THR A 21 2.23 5.93 -4.49
N THR A 22 2.52 6.00 -5.79
CA THR A 22 1.57 6.43 -6.82
C THR A 22 0.40 5.47 -6.95
N ARG A 23 0.68 4.16 -6.98
CA ARG A 23 -0.36 3.13 -7.02
C ARG A 23 -1.22 3.15 -5.77
N ALA A 24 -0.62 3.36 -4.59
CA ALA A 24 -1.35 3.46 -3.33
C ALA A 24 -2.28 4.68 -3.30
N VAL A 25 -1.79 5.86 -3.71
CA VAL A 25 -2.62 7.08 -3.80
C VAL A 25 -3.77 6.88 -4.79
N THR A 26 -3.49 6.36 -5.98
CA THR A 26 -4.50 6.13 -7.02
C THR A 26 -5.59 5.17 -6.54
N THR A 27 -5.20 4.09 -5.86
CA THR A 27 -6.13 3.10 -5.30
C THR A 27 -6.98 3.70 -4.18
N LEU A 28 -6.37 4.50 -3.30
CA LEU A 28 -7.10 5.18 -2.23
C LEU A 28 -8.09 6.22 -2.77
N ARG A 29 -7.69 6.99 -3.79
CA ARG A 29 -8.58 7.91 -4.52
C ARG A 29 -9.75 7.19 -5.15
N ALA A 30 -9.53 6.06 -5.82
CA ALA A 30 -10.60 5.24 -6.39
C ALA A 30 -11.58 4.71 -5.33
N ALA A 31 -11.13 4.58 -4.08
CA ALA A 31 -11.97 4.24 -2.93
C ALA A 31 -12.57 5.47 -2.20
N GLY A 32 -12.45 6.67 -2.78
CA GLY A 32 -12.99 7.93 -2.23
C GLY A 32 -12.10 8.64 -1.21
N HIS A 33 -10.82 8.23 -1.06
CA HIS A 33 -9.88 8.83 -0.12
C HIS A 33 -8.83 9.68 -0.83
N GLU A 34 -8.97 11.00 -0.76
CA GLU A 34 -7.90 11.93 -1.16
C GLU A 34 -6.84 11.98 -0.08
N VAL A 35 -5.66 11.45 -0.37
CA VAL A 35 -4.54 11.39 0.58
C VAL A 35 -3.27 11.97 -0.03
N ALA A 36 -2.49 12.69 0.77
CA ALA A 36 -1.16 13.11 0.38
C ALA A 36 -0.20 11.90 0.32
N ASP A 37 0.82 11.98 -0.54
CA ASP A 37 1.87 10.96 -0.71
C ASP A 37 2.50 10.51 0.62
N LYS A 38 2.74 11.45 1.54
CA LYS A 38 3.29 11.14 2.87
C LYS A 38 2.38 10.16 3.63
N ARG A 39 1.06 10.34 3.52
CA ARG A 39 0.09 9.44 4.16
C ARG A 39 0.05 8.09 3.45
N ALA A 40 0.05 8.06 2.13
CA ALA A 40 0.10 6.79 1.37
C ALA A 40 1.36 5.97 1.70
N ARG A 41 2.55 6.61 1.78
CA ARG A 41 3.78 5.95 2.22
C ARG A 41 3.70 5.41 3.64
N GLN A 42 3.07 6.14 4.56
CA GLN A 42 2.86 5.65 5.91
C GLN A 42 1.98 4.39 5.90
N VAL A 43 0.86 4.40 5.18
CA VAL A 43 -0.03 3.25 5.09
C VAL A 43 0.69 2.04 4.48
N LEU A 44 1.51 2.22 3.43
CA LEU A 44 2.32 1.13 2.88
C LEU A 44 3.31 0.54 3.89
N ARG A 45 3.96 1.38 4.72
CA ARG A 45 4.83 0.90 5.80
C ARG A 45 4.06 0.13 6.87
N ASP A 46 2.89 0.62 7.25
CA ASP A 46 2.03 -0.03 8.25
C ASP A 46 1.57 -1.40 7.74
N ILE A 47 1.22 -1.52 6.45
CA ILE A 47 0.88 -2.81 5.81
C ILE A 47 2.11 -3.72 5.68
N ALA A 48 3.29 -3.17 5.39
CA ALA A 48 4.50 -3.99 5.34
C ALA A 48 4.82 -4.61 6.71
N ALA A 49 4.54 -3.89 7.81
CA ALA A 49 4.70 -4.40 9.17
C ALA A 49 3.75 -5.56 9.51
N THR A 50 2.65 -5.74 8.76
CA THR A 50 1.76 -6.92 8.92
C THR A 50 2.26 -8.15 8.14
N GLY A 51 3.31 -8.00 7.33
CA GLY A 51 3.84 -9.05 6.48
C GLY A 51 3.05 -9.28 5.19
N LEU A 52 2.03 -8.47 4.87
CA LEU A 52 1.29 -8.64 3.62
C LEU A 52 2.12 -8.26 2.39
N ILE A 53 2.98 -7.25 2.53
CA ILE A 53 3.91 -6.81 1.49
C ILE A 53 5.31 -6.67 2.07
N VAL A 54 6.32 -6.86 1.25
CA VAL A 54 7.73 -6.67 1.63
C VAL A 54 8.34 -5.54 0.84
N LYS A 55 9.24 -4.79 1.48
CA LYS A 55 9.97 -3.72 0.81
C LYS A 55 10.89 -4.34 -0.25
N ALA A 56 10.71 -3.95 -1.50
CA ALA A 56 11.47 -4.48 -2.64
C ALA A 56 12.70 -3.62 -2.96
N ASP A 57 12.66 -2.32 -2.63
CA ASP A 57 13.75 -1.37 -2.84
C ASP A 57 14.05 -0.66 -1.51
N PRO A 58 15.27 -0.70 -0.95
CA PRO A 58 15.61 -0.07 0.33
C PRO A 58 15.58 1.47 0.28
N GLY A 59 15.86 2.09 -0.87
CA GLY A 59 15.89 3.54 -1.07
C GLY A 59 14.56 4.15 -1.49
N ARG A 60 13.62 3.34 -1.98
CA ARG A 60 12.30 3.81 -2.46
C ARG A 60 11.14 3.17 -1.69
N ALA A 61 9.99 3.83 -1.70
CA ALA A 61 8.76 3.28 -1.14
C ALA A 61 8.10 2.31 -2.13
N ILE A 62 8.84 1.26 -2.53
CA ILE A 62 8.41 0.22 -3.45
C ILE A 62 8.32 -1.09 -2.69
N TYR A 63 7.17 -1.74 -2.80
CA TYR A 63 6.82 -2.96 -2.09
C TYR A 63 6.36 -4.03 -3.08
N ARG A 64 6.50 -5.29 -2.72
CA ARG A 64 5.96 -6.42 -3.48
C ARG A 64 5.08 -7.26 -2.57
N THR A 65 3.95 -7.74 -3.08
CA THR A 65 3.11 -8.67 -2.34
C THR A 65 3.86 -9.97 -2.07
N ILE A 66 3.75 -10.49 -0.85
CA ILE A 66 4.19 -11.86 -0.58
C ILE A 66 3.17 -12.78 -1.25
N LYS A 67 3.64 -13.69 -2.13
CA LYS A 67 2.75 -14.72 -2.67
C LYS A 67 2.31 -15.61 -1.51
N HIS A 68 1.01 -15.68 -1.27
CA HIS A 68 0.40 -16.76 -0.51
C HIS A 68 0.17 -17.94 -1.45
#